data_AF-M6ZG93-F1
#
_entry.id   AF-M6ZG93-F1
#
_cell.length_a   1.000
_cell.length_b   1.000
_cell.length_c   1.000
_cell.angle_alpha   90.00
_cell.angle_beta   90.00
_cell.angle_gamma   90.00
#
_symmetry.space_group_name_H-M   'P 1'
#
loop_
_entity.id
_entity.type
_entity.pdbx_description
1 polymer ?
#
loop_
_entity_poly.entity_id
_entity_poly.type
_entity_poly.pdbx_seq_one_letter_code
_entity_poly.pdbx_strand_id
1 'polypeptide(L)'
;MLKYMDQISFEDRKKLFLDRLFAVRRINPDLKLFIKRFQEKKLSEYDPAFNTDYMVLNLKRGEQFAYTTFVNDPDRLEKDAVRIRNLYLSTFILGTTQFFFVEQFLKLAKENDVKVYLIWPKVYETYRKRYYELEMEKSWWPKIENLAKRYSAVPVDLNTQTSCDLFYDASHQSIMCFLESMKLMIDDYYGFKKIPLYHP
;
A
#
# COMPACT_ATOMS: atom_id res chain seq x y z
N MET A 1 15.25 1.62 15.39
CA MET A 1 13.96 2.36 15.34
C MET A 1 14.08 3.87 15.57
N LEU A 2 15.27 4.47 15.63
CA LEU A 2 15.45 5.90 15.95
C LEU A 2 15.76 6.81 14.75
N LYS A 3 16.11 6.25 13.59
CA LYS A 3 16.73 7.00 12.48
C LYS A 3 15.82 8.05 11.79
N TYR A 4 14.50 7.97 11.95
CA TYR A 4 13.54 8.88 11.28
C TYR A 4 12.40 9.33 12.20
N MET A 5 12.62 9.37 13.52
CA MET A 5 11.59 9.75 14.49
C MET A 5 11.16 11.22 14.36
N ASP A 6 12.00 12.06 13.81
CA ASP A 6 11.72 13.46 13.46
C ASP A 6 10.74 13.60 12.28
N GLN A 7 10.67 12.58 11.41
CA GLN A 7 9.79 12.55 10.23
C GLN A 7 8.37 12.04 10.55
N ILE A 8 8.17 11.50 11.76
CA ILE A 8 6.88 11.00 12.24
C ILE A 8 6.24 12.09 13.11
N SER A 9 4.95 12.35 12.90
CA SER A 9 4.22 13.38 13.66
C SER A 9 4.28 13.12 15.16
N PHE A 10 4.14 14.17 15.98
CA PHE A 10 4.09 13.99 17.43
C PHE A 10 2.93 13.08 17.85
N GLU A 11 1.76 13.26 17.25
CA GLU A 11 0.58 12.43 17.55
C GLU A 11 0.81 10.96 17.20
N ASP A 12 1.43 10.66 16.05
CA ASP A 12 1.75 9.28 15.68
C ASP A 12 2.81 8.68 16.60
N ARG A 13 3.84 9.45 16.99
CA ARG A 13 4.84 9.01 17.97
C ARG A 13 4.22 8.73 19.33
N LYS A 14 3.32 9.59 19.78
CA LYS A 14 2.57 9.42 21.02
C LYS A 14 1.71 8.17 20.94
N LYS A 15 1.00 7.96 19.84
CA LYS A 15 0.21 6.75 19.60
C LYS A 15 1.08 5.49 19.63
N LEU A 16 2.20 5.47 18.91
CA LEU A 16 3.17 4.37 18.92
C LEU A 16 3.73 4.09 20.33
N PHE A 17 3.94 5.13 21.13
CA PHE A 17 4.39 5.01 22.51
C PHE A 17 3.28 4.44 23.42
N LEU A 18 2.06 4.96 23.31
CA LEU A 18 0.90 4.47 24.06
C LEU A 18 0.55 3.03 23.68
N ASP A 19 0.66 2.66 22.40
CA ASP A 19 0.50 1.28 21.91
C ASP A 19 1.55 0.31 22.47
N ARG A 20 2.67 0.81 23.00
CA ARG A 20 3.66 -0.01 23.73
C ARG A 20 3.39 -0.09 25.21
N LEU A 21 2.89 0.98 25.83
CA LEU A 21 2.65 1.04 27.27
C LEU A 21 1.31 0.45 27.70
N PHE A 22 0.26 0.67 26.92
CA PHE A 22 -1.14 0.41 27.30
C PHE A 22 -1.85 -0.61 26.41
N ALA A 23 -1.13 -1.28 25.50
CA ALA A 23 -1.74 -2.34 24.72
C ALA A 23 -2.00 -3.57 25.60
N VAL A 24 -3.25 -3.74 26.03
CA VAL A 24 -3.75 -5.02 26.53
C VAL A 24 -3.87 -5.97 25.34
N ARG A 25 -2.78 -6.67 25.03
CA ARG A 25 -2.77 -7.68 23.96
C ARG A 25 -3.16 -9.02 24.55
N ARG A 26 -4.15 -9.68 23.94
CA ARG A 26 -4.40 -11.10 24.19
C ARG A 26 -3.24 -11.87 23.54
N ILE A 27 -2.20 -12.14 24.33
CA ILE A 27 -1.05 -12.91 23.86
C ILE A 27 -1.47 -14.38 23.84
N ASN A 28 -1.61 -14.94 22.64
CA ASN A 28 -1.68 -16.39 22.46
C ASN A 28 -0.26 -16.92 22.26
N PRO A 29 0.31 -17.70 23.20
CA PRO A 29 1.67 -18.22 23.03
C PRO A 29 1.72 -19.28 21.92
N ASP A 30 2.42 -18.99 20.82
CA ASP A 30 2.81 -20.01 19.84
C ASP A 30 4.07 -20.74 20.35
N LEU A 31 3.85 -21.79 21.14
CA LEU A 31 4.92 -22.61 21.72
C LEU A 31 5.76 -23.32 20.64
N LYS A 32 5.17 -23.62 19.48
CA LYS A 32 5.88 -24.29 18.38
C LYS A 32 6.89 -23.34 17.74
N LEU A 33 6.47 -22.09 17.47
CA LEU A 33 7.37 -21.07 16.95
C LEU A 33 8.47 -20.72 17.97
N PHE A 34 8.11 -20.60 19.25
CA PHE A 34 9.07 -20.37 20.33
C PHE A 34 10.16 -21.46 20.38
N ILE A 35 9.76 -22.74 20.43
CA ILE A 35 10.69 -23.86 20.48
C ILE A 35 11.57 -23.90 19.22
N LYS A 36 10.99 -23.66 18.04
CA LYS A 36 11.74 -23.60 16.78
C LYS A 36 12.81 -22.50 16.82
N ARG A 37 12.46 -21.28 17.25
CA ARG A 37 13.41 -20.16 17.36
C ARG A 37 14.48 -20.41 18.42
N PHE A 38 14.13 -21.09 19.51
CA PHE A 38 15.08 -21.54 20.52
C PHE A 38 16.09 -22.53 19.92
N GLN A 39 15.63 -23.56 19.20
CA GLN A 39 16.48 -24.55 18.52
C GLN A 39 17.40 -23.91 17.46
N GLU A 40 16.89 -22.91 16.73
CA GLU A 40 17.64 -22.17 15.71
C GLU A 40 18.61 -21.12 16.28
N LYS A 41 18.68 -20.94 17.61
CA LYS A 41 19.43 -19.86 18.28
C LYS A 41 18.99 -18.45 17.85
N LYS A 42 17.72 -18.30 17.45
CA LYS A 42 17.10 -17.05 16.99
C LYS A 42 16.00 -16.56 17.94
N LEU A 43 16.14 -16.83 19.25
CA LEU A 43 15.11 -16.50 20.24
C LEU A 43 14.84 -14.98 20.32
N SER A 44 15.85 -14.15 20.04
CA SER A 44 15.71 -12.69 19.97
C SER A 44 14.79 -12.21 18.83
N GLU A 45 14.49 -13.06 17.85
CA GLU A 45 13.54 -12.78 16.77
C GLU A 45 12.10 -13.18 17.13
N TYR A 46 11.88 -13.84 18.27
CA TYR A 46 10.54 -14.22 18.73
C TYR A 46 9.89 -13.06 19.47
N ASP A 47 8.82 -12.52 18.90
CA ASP A 47 7.95 -11.56 19.56
C ASP A 47 6.52 -12.14 19.62
N PRO A 48 6.03 -12.52 20.82
CA PRO A 48 4.73 -13.15 20.97
C PRO A 48 3.57 -12.21 20.61
N ALA A 49 3.83 -10.90 20.49
CA ALA A 49 2.84 -9.92 20.06
C ALA A 49 2.42 -10.10 18.59
N PHE A 50 3.22 -10.81 17.78
CA PHE A 50 2.89 -11.13 16.39
C PHE A 50 2.37 -12.56 16.19
N ASN A 51 2.20 -13.36 17.25
CA ASN A 51 1.79 -14.77 17.11
C ASN A 51 0.45 -14.94 16.38
N THR A 52 -0.51 -14.04 16.60
CA THR A 52 -1.79 -14.05 15.89
C THR A 52 -1.60 -13.77 14.40
N ASP A 53 -0.75 -12.81 14.06
CA ASP A 53 -0.44 -12.46 12.67
C ASP A 53 0.34 -13.60 12.00
N TYR A 54 1.32 -14.20 12.68
CA TYR A 54 2.03 -15.39 12.22
C TYR A 54 1.09 -16.57 12.03
N MET A 55 0.10 -16.77 12.90
CA MET A 55 -0.91 -17.81 12.72
C MET A 55 -1.73 -17.56 11.46
N VAL A 56 -2.22 -16.33 11.24
CA VAL A 56 -2.96 -15.97 10.01
C VAL A 56 -2.08 -16.13 8.77
N LEU A 57 -0.84 -15.64 8.81
CA LEU A 57 0.14 -15.78 7.73
C LEU A 57 0.48 -17.25 7.47
N ASN A 58 0.63 -18.09 8.50
CA ASN A 58 0.92 -19.51 8.34
C ASN A 58 -0.28 -20.29 7.81
N LEU A 59 -1.49 -20.00 8.32
CA LEU A 59 -2.75 -20.59 7.84
C LEU A 59 -2.99 -20.27 6.37
N LYS A 60 -2.58 -19.07 5.94
CA LYS A 60 -2.75 -18.59 4.57
C LYS A 60 -1.47 -18.67 3.73
N ARG A 61 -0.38 -19.26 4.24
CA ARG A 61 0.95 -19.29 3.60
C ARG A 61 1.46 -17.93 3.08
N GLY A 62 1.09 -16.84 3.76
CA GLY A 62 1.40 -15.47 3.38
C GLY A 62 0.45 -14.88 2.33
N GLU A 63 -0.54 -15.63 1.84
CA GLU A 63 -1.55 -15.14 0.91
C GLU A 63 -2.63 -14.35 1.65
N GLN A 64 -2.51 -13.03 1.62
CA GLN A 64 -3.71 -12.20 1.62
C GLN A 64 -4.26 -12.31 0.20
N PHE A 65 -5.16 -13.28 -0.04
CA PHE A 65 -5.73 -13.48 -1.37
C PHE A 65 -6.25 -12.13 -1.89
N ALA A 66 -5.62 -11.59 -2.94
CA ALA A 66 -6.27 -10.61 -3.80
C ALA A 66 -7.41 -11.37 -4.45
N TYR A 67 -8.57 -11.33 -3.82
CA TYR A 67 -9.69 -12.17 -4.19
C TYR A 67 -10.09 -11.84 -5.63
N THR A 68 -10.27 -12.90 -6.41
CA THR A 68 -10.74 -12.77 -7.78
C THR A 68 -12.21 -12.39 -7.79
N THR A 69 -12.53 -11.35 -8.54
CA THR A 69 -13.91 -10.99 -8.90
C THR A 69 -14.00 -11.01 -10.41
N PHE A 70 -14.91 -11.83 -10.94
CA PHE A 70 -15.20 -11.90 -12.37
C PHE A 70 -16.31 -10.94 -12.80
N VAL A 71 -17.16 -10.52 -11.86
CA VAL A 71 -18.28 -9.59 -12.06
C VAL A 71 -18.42 -8.72 -10.82
N ASN A 72 -18.56 -7.41 -11.00
CA ASN A 72 -18.80 -6.49 -9.90
C ASN A 72 -20.17 -6.77 -9.24
N ASP A 73 -20.21 -6.68 -7.91
CA ASP A 73 -21.43 -6.63 -7.12
C ASP A 73 -21.63 -5.17 -6.70
N PRO A 74 -22.46 -4.38 -7.43
CA PRO A 74 -22.56 -2.94 -7.19
C PRO A 74 -23.08 -2.61 -5.80
N ASP A 75 -24.07 -3.37 -5.30
CA ASP A 75 -24.65 -3.13 -3.98
C ASP A 75 -23.63 -3.36 -2.87
N ARG A 76 -22.80 -4.40 -2.99
CA ARG A 76 -21.70 -4.64 -2.05
C ARG A 76 -20.63 -3.56 -2.15
N LEU A 77 -20.18 -3.23 -3.36
CA LEU A 77 -19.13 -2.25 -3.59
C LEU A 77 -19.52 -0.85 -3.12
N GLU A 78 -20.78 -0.47 -3.31
CA GLU A 78 -21.31 0.81 -2.84
C GLU A 78 -21.32 0.90 -1.31
N LYS A 79 -21.82 -0.15 -0.64
CA LYS A 79 -21.79 -0.23 0.83
C LYS A 79 -20.36 -0.18 1.36
N ASP A 80 -19.43 -0.89 0.72
CA ASP A 80 -18.02 -0.88 1.10
C ASP A 80 -17.36 0.48 0.84
N ALA A 81 -17.67 1.13 -0.27
CA ALA A 81 -17.15 2.46 -0.59
C ALA A 81 -17.55 3.47 0.48
N VAL A 82 -18.83 3.48 0.88
CA VAL A 82 -19.32 4.35 1.96
C VAL A 82 -18.63 4.03 3.29
N ARG A 83 -18.49 2.74 3.63
CA ARG A 83 -17.83 2.29 4.86
C ARG A 83 -16.36 2.74 4.92
N ILE A 84 -15.58 2.42 3.89
CA ILE A 84 -14.14 2.72 3.82
C ILE A 84 -13.93 4.24 3.77
N ARG A 85 -14.76 4.97 3.02
CA ARG A 85 -14.77 6.44 3.01
C ARG A 85 -14.93 7.01 4.42
N ASN A 86 -15.94 6.55 5.16
CA ASN A 86 -16.20 7.07 6.50
C ASN A 86 -15.07 6.73 7.49
N LEU A 87 -14.41 5.57 7.32
CA LEU A 87 -13.29 5.15 8.16
C LEU A 87 -12.01 5.93 7.90
N TYR A 88 -11.65 6.17 6.63
CA TYR A 88 -10.32 6.67 6.27
C TYR A 88 -10.30 8.07 5.67
N LEU A 89 -11.38 8.51 5.02
CA LEU A 89 -11.41 9.75 4.22
C LEU A 89 -12.23 10.88 4.86
N SER A 90 -12.95 10.61 5.95
CA SER A 90 -13.76 11.59 6.67
C SER A 90 -12.91 12.66 7.37
N THR A 91 -11.80 12.23 7.97
CA THR A 91 -10.84 13.09 8.68
C THR A 91 -9.46 13.05 8.02
N PHE A 92 -9.41 12.75 6.73
CA PHE A 92 -8.14 12.62 6.02
C PHE A 92 -7.43 13.97 5.93
N ILE A 93 -6.17 13.97 6.32
CA ILE A 93 -5.26 15.10 6.16
C ILE A 93 -4.02 14.55 5.47
N LEU A 94 -3.60 15.23 4.40
CA LEU A 94 -2.43 14.82 3.64
C LEU A 94 -1.15 15.02 4.46
N GLY A 95 -0.64 13.93 5.04
CA GLY A 95 0.63 13.92 5.76
C GLY A 95 1.85 14.05 4.84
N THR A 96 2.92 14.67 5.34
CA THR A 96 4.19 14.83 4.60
C THR A 96 5.11 13.62 4.74
N THR A 97 4.96 12.84 5.82
CA THR A 97 5.79 11.66 6.15
C THR A 97 5.87 10.64 5.02
N GLN A 98 4.77 10.40 4.30
CA GLN A 98 4.76 9.46 3.18
C GLN A 98 5.74 9.88 2.06
N PHE A 99 5.82 11.17 1.74
CA PHE A 99 6.68 11.66 0.65
C PHE A 99 8.16 11.51 1.01
N PHE A 100 8.51 11.72 2.28
CA PHE A 100 9.86 11.47 2.78
C PHE A 100 10.26 10.00 2.56
N PHE A 101 9.43 9.04 2.96
CA PHE A 101 9.76 7.62 2.83
C PHE A 101 9.75 7.14 1.38
N VAL A 102 8.84 7.66 0.54
CA VAL A 102 8.88 7.42 -0.92
C VAL A 102 10.20 7.92 -1.50
N GLU A 103 10.65 9.13 -1.12
CA GLU A 103 11.93 9.67 -1.56
C GLU A 103 13.13 8.82 -1.10
N GLN A 104 13.16 8.38 0.16
CA GLN A 104 14.23 7.50 0.65
C GLN A 104 14.28 6.16 -0.10
N PHE A 105 13.10 5.58 -0.39
CA PHE A 105 13.01 4.36 -1.18
C PHE A 105 13.53 4.57 -2.61
N LEU A 106 13.09 5.64 -3.27
CA LEU A 106 13.52 5.98 -4.64
C LEU A 106 15.01 6.26 -4.73
N LYS A 107 15.58 6.95 -3.73
CA LYS A 107 17.02 7.17 -3.63
C LYS A 107 17.77 5.85 -3.56
N LEU A 108 17.37 4.95 -2.67
CA LEU A 108 17.98 3.63 -2.55
C LEU A 108 17.85 2.82 -3.84
N ALA A 109 16.68 2.84 -4.47
CA ALA A 109 16.45 2.13 -5.73
C ALA A 109 17.39 2.64 -6.84
N LYS A 110 17.53 3.96 -6.96
CA LYS A 110 18.44 4.59 -7.93
C LYS A 110 19.91 4.26 -7.67
N GLU A 111 20.34 4.27 -6.41
CA GLU A 111 21.70 3.88 -6.01
C GLU A 111 22.03 2.42 -6.35
N ASN A 112 21.01 1.56 -6.48
CA ASN A 112 21.14 0.14 -6.79
C ASN A 112 20.69 -0.23 -8.21
N ASP A 113 20.52 0.76 -9.09
CA ASP A 113 20.06 0.57 -10.48
C ASP A 113 18.75 -0.25 -10.60
N VAL A 114 17.85 -0.08 -9.64
CA VAL A 114 16.54 -0.74 -9.62
C VAL A 114 15.52 0.15 -10.32
N LYS A 115 14.92 -0.35 -11.41
CA LYS A 115 13.82 0.33 -12.08
C LYS A 115 12.55 0.28 -11.22
N VAL A 116 11.96 1.45 -10.97
CA VAL A 116 10.77 1.59 -10.12
C VAL A 116 9.60 2.17 -10.92
N TYR A 117 8.41 1.63 -10.66
CA TYR A 117 7.13 2.17 -11.11
C TYR A 117 6.35 2.67 -9.89
N LEU A 118 5.94 3.94 -9.89
CA LEU A 118 5.08 4.53 -8.84
C LEU A 118 3.66 4.56 -9.35
N ILE A 119 2.81 3.71 -8.76
CA ILE A 119 1.48 3.43 -9.28
C ILE A 119 0.43 4.22 -8.48
N TRP A 120 -0.43 4.97 -9.18
CA TRP A 120 -1.73 5.39 -8.67
C TRP A 120 -2.75 4.29 -8.99
N PRO A 121 -3.16 3.49 -7.99
CA PRO A 121 -4.14 2.43 -8.22
C PRO A 121 -5.50 3.01 -8.55
N LYS A 122 -6.20 2.34 -9.48
CA LYS A 122 -7.60 2.62 -9.79
C LYS A 122 -8.47 1.96 -8.71
N VAL A 123 -9.37 2.75 -8.13
CA VAL A 123 -10.33 2.29 -7.10
C VAL A 123 -11.76 2.40 -7.60
N TYR A 124 -12.72 1.78 -6.91
CA TYR A 124 -14.13 1.80 -7.32
C TYR A 124 -14.64 3.24 -7.43
N GLU A 125 -15.47 3.52 -8.43
CA GLU A 125 -15.81 4.89 -8.83
C GLU A 125 -16.37 5.72 -7.67
N THR A 126 -17.32 5.19 -6.90
CA THR A 126 -17.88 5.89 -5.75
C THR A 126 -16.83 6.26 -4.71
N TYR A 127 -15.89 5.36 -4.45
CA TYR A 127 -14.80 5.62 -3.51
C TYR A 127 -13.82 6.65 -4.09
N ARG A 128 -13.53 6.56 -5.40
CA ARG A 128 -12.65 7.51 -6.12
C ARG A 128 -13.19 8.93 -6.13
N LYS A 129 -14.50 9.13 -6.22
CA LYS A 129 -15.12 10.47 -6.15
C LYS A 129 -14.65 11.24 -4.92
N ARG A 130 -14.48 10.56 -3.78
CA ARG A 130 -13.96 11.19 -2.58
C ARG A 130 -12.50 11.66 -2.72
N TYR A 131 -11.67 10.95 -3.48
CA TYR A 131 -10.27 11.38 -3.71
C TYR A 131 -10.23 12.73 -4.45
N TYR A 132 -11.13 12.92 -5.42
CA TYR A 132 -11.25 14.17 -6.16
C TYR A 132 -11.88 15.29 -5.32
N GLU A 133 -12.85 14.98 -4.45
CA GLU A 133 -13.36 15.95 -3.46
C GLU A 133 -12.27 16.42 -2.47
N LEU A 134 -11.29 15.55 -2.19
CA LEU A 134 -10.12 15.86 -1.38
C LEU A 134 -8.97 16.46 -2.20
N GLU A 135 -9.19 16.72 -3.50
CA GLU A 135 -8.22 17.27 -4.45
C GLU A 135 -6.89 16.51 -4.47
N MET A 136 -6.93 15.18 -4.33
CA MET A 136 -5.71 14.34 -4.32
C MET A 136 -4.95 14.41 -5.65
N GLU A 137 -5.66 14.58 -6.76
CA GLU A 137 -5.10 14.80 -8.11
C GLU A 137 -4.33 16.11 -8.25
N LYS A 138 -4.62 17.10 -7.40
CA LYS A 138 -3.90 18.37 -7.38
C LYS A 138 -2.84 18.43 -6.29
N SER A 139 -3.09 17.77 -5.16
CA SER A 139 -2.28 17.94 -3.94
C SER A 139 -1.30 16.81 -3.66
N TRP A 140 -1.63 15.57 -4.06
CA TRP A 140 -0.82 14.37 -3.82
C TRP A 140 -0.11 13.89 -5.09
N TRP A 141 -0.86 13.65 -6.18
CA TRP A 141 -0.29 13.04 -7.39
C TRP A 141 0.84 13.85 -8.03
N PRO A 142 0.76 15.17 -8.18
CA PRO A 142 1.85 15.95 -8.77
C PRO A 142 3.14 15.87 -7.94
N LYS A 143 3.04 15.64 -6.62
CA LYS A 143 4.22 15.43 -5.76
C LYS A 143 4.86 14.08 -6.03
N ILE A 144 4.05 13.04 -6.24
CA ILE A 144 4.53 11.70 -6.61
C ILE A 144 5.19 11.72 -7.99
N GLU A 145 4.59 12.39 -8.98
CA GLU A 145 5.19 12.54 -10.32
C GLU A 145 6.52 13.28 -10.27
N ASN A 146 6.60 14.36 -9.49
CA ASN A 146 7.84 15.10 -9.29
C ASN A 146 8.93 14.24 -8.61
N LEU A 147 8.56 13.41 -7.63
CA LEU A 147 9.49 12.44 -7.03
C LEU A 147 9.93 11.39 -8.05
N ALA A 148 9.01 10.83 -8.83
CA ALA A 148 9.33 9.86 -9.86
C ALA A 148 10.36 10.41 -10.86
N LYS A 149 10.10 11.61 -11.38
CA LYS A 149 10.99 12.31 -12.31
C LYS A 149 12.39 12.56 -11.72
N ARG A 150 12.48 13.00 -10.46
CA ARG A 150 13.76 13.28 -9.79
C ARG A 150 14.66 12.04 -9.68
N TYR A 151 14.04 10.88 -9.45
CA TYR A 151 14.74 9.63 -9.18
C TYR A 151 14.67 8.62 -10.32
N SER A 152 14.32 9.06 -11.53
CA SER A 152 14.28 8.21 -12.73
C SER A 152 13.32 7.02 -12.60
N ALA A 153 12.28 7.15 -11.78
CA ALA A 153 11.17 6.20 -11.69
C ALA A 153 10.05 6.59 -12.68
N VAL A 154 9.19 5.63 -13.00
CA VAL A 154 8.09 5.80 -13.95
C VAL A 154 6.78 5.99 -13.18
N PRO A 155 6.12 7.16 -13.26
CA PRO A 155 4.78 7.33 -12.70
C PRO A 155 3.76 6.59 -13.59
N VAL A 156 2.84 5.88 -12.96
CA VAL A 156 1.80 5.09 -13.64
C VAL A 156 0.45 5.44 -13.03
N ASP A 157 -0.42 6.10 -13.79
CA ASP A 157 -1.78 6.39 -13.37
C ASP A 157 -2.76 5.38 -13.95
N LEU A 158 -3.12 4.36 -13.18
CA LEU A 158 -4.06 3.33 -13.65
C LEU A 158 -5.47 3.88 -13.85
N ASN A 159 -5.80 5.07 -13.31
CA ASN A 159 -7.11 5.68 -13.52
C ASN A 159 -7.33 6.08 -14.98
N THR A 160 -6.27 6.48 -15.68
CA THR A 160 -6.31 6.96 -17.07
C THR A 160 -5.65 5.98 -18.05
N GLN A 161 -4.70 5.16 -17.59
CA GLN A 161 -3.89 4.30 -18.46
C GLN A 161 -4.40 2.85 -18.57
N THR A 162 -5.44 2.49 -17.81
CA THR A 162 -6.07 1.15 -17.87
C THR A 162 -7.59 1.22 -17.98
N SER A 163 -8.16 0.22 -18.63
CA SER A 163 -9.58 0.10 -18.93
C SER A 163 -10.33 -0.85 -18.00
N CYS A 164 -9.64 -1.77 -17.31
CA CYS A 164 -10.29 -2.75 -16.45
C CYS A 164 -10.94 -2.12 -15.22
N ASP A 165 -12.26 -2.29 -15.11
CA ASP A 165 -13.08 -1.80 -14.01
C ASP A 165 -13.72 -2.97 -13.21
N LEU A 166 -12.94 -4.00 -12.90
CA LEU A 166 -13.33 -5.06 -11.98
C LEU A 166 -12.72 -4.83 -10.60
N PHE A 167 -13.55 -4.93 -9.56
CA PHE A 167 -13.16 -4.61 -8.19
C PHE A 167 -13.44 -5.78 -7.24
N TYR A 168 -12.46 -6.07 -6.38
CA TYR A 168 -12.69 -7.00 -5.29
C TYR A 168 -13.46 -6.32 -4.16
N ASP A 169 -12.97 -5.16 -3.75
CA ASP A 169 -13.61 -4.26 -2.80
C ASP A 169 -13.51 -2.83 -3.33
N ALA A 170 -14.04 -1.85 -2.59
CA ALA A 170 -14.06 -0.48 -3.08
C ALA A 170 -12.66 0.15 -3.26
N SER A 171 -11.63 -0.37 -2.59
CA SER A 171 -10.25 0.13 -2.59
C SER A 171 -9.28 -0.67 -3.48
N HIS A 172 -9.65 -1.88 -3.92
CA HIS A 172 -8.77 -2.79 -4.65
C HIS A 172 -9.42 -3.32 -5.92
N GLN A 173 -8.71 -3.22 -7.05
CA GLN A 173 -9.07 -3.93 -8.28
C GLN A 173 -8.99 -5.45 -8.09
N SER A 174 -9.82 -6.17 -8.84
CA SER A 174 -9.73 -7.62 -8.99
C SER A 174 -8.38 -8.00 -9.60
N ILE A 175 -7.84 -9.16 -9.20
CA ILE A 175 -6.62 -9.72 -9.81
C ILE A 175 -6.73 -9.87 -11.33
N MET A 176 -7.94 -10.00 -11.86
CA MET A 176 -8.19 -10.04 -13.31
C MET A 176 -7.70 -8.77 -14.03
N CYS A 177 -7.70 -7.61 -13.36
CA CYS A 177 -7.17 -6.38 -13.91
C CYS A 177 -5.64 -6.31 -13.92
N PHE A 178 -4.95 -7.18 -13.17
CA PHE A 178 -3.50 -7.13 -13.06
C PHE A 178 -2.82 -7.48 -14.38
N LEU A 179 -3.46 -8.29 -15.23
CA LEU A 179 -2.92 -8.62 -16.55
C LEU A 179 -2.70 -7.37 -17.40
N GLU A 180 -3.64 -6.42 -17.39
CA GLU A 180 -3.53 -5.16 -18.12
C GLU A 180 -2.43 -4.27 -17.52
N SER A 181 -2.42 -4.07 -16.20
CA SER A 181 -1.40 -3.25 -15.54
C SER A 181 0.01 -3.84 -15.67
N MET A 182 0.15 -5.17 -15.55
CA MET A 182 1.42 -5.86 -15.73
C MET A 182 1.91 -5.74 -17.16
N LYS A 183 1.02 -5.93 -18.15
CA LYS A 183 1.37 -5.74 -19.56
C LYS A 183 1.87 -4.32 -19.82
N LEU A 184 1.19 -3.30 -19.29
CA LEU A 184 1.60 -1.90 -19.40
C LEU A 184 3.04 -1.68 -18.88
N MET A 185 3.35 -2.22 -17.70
CA MET A 185 4.69 -2.09 -17.10
C MET A 185 5.76 -2.91 -17.83
N ILE A 186 5.45 -4.15 -18.23
CA ILE A 186 6.36 -5.04 -18.96
C ILE A 186 6.71 -4.45 -20.33
N ASP A 187 5.72 -3.93 -21.06
CA ASP A 187 5.93 -3.32 -22.38
C ASP A 187 6.86 -2.09 -22.26
N ASP A 188 6.75 -1.30 -21.19
CA ASP A 188 7.67 -0.18 -20.93
C ASP A 188 9.07 -0.64 -20.52
N TYR A 189 9.13 -1.68 -19.68
CA TYR A 189 10.37 -2.27 -19.18
C TYR A 189 11.25 -2.76 -20.33
N TYR A 190 10.69 -3.57 -21.23
CA TYR A 190 11.41 -4.11 -22.38
C TYR A 190 11.47 -3.14 -23.57
N GLY A 191 10.78 -1.99 -23.49
CA GLY A 191 10.83 -0.95 -24.53
C GLY A 191 9.94 -1.21 -25.74
N PHE A 192 8.99 -2.15 -25.66
CA PHE A 192 7.99 -2.38 -26.69
C PHE A 192 7.02 -1.21 -26.85
N LYS A 193 6.59 -0.63 -25.72
CA LYS A 193 5.71 0.54 -25.68
C LYS A 193 5.97 1.32 -24.40
N LYS A 194 6.42 2.56 -24.54
CA LYS A 194 6.64 3.43 -23.38
C LYS A 194 5.33 3.87 -22.75
N ILE A 195 5.30 3.92 -21.42
CA ILE A 195 4.20 4.53 -20.69
C ILE A 195 4.26 6.04 -20.98
N PRO A 196 3.17 6.65 -21.50
CA PRO A 196 3.15 8.07 -21.75
C PRO A 196 3.28 8.79 -20.40
N LEU A 197 4.29 9.66 -20.31
CA LEU A 197 4.41 10.56 -19.17
C LEU A 197 3.27 11.57 -19.26
N TYR A 198 2.54 11.76 -18.16
CA TYR A 198 1.53 12.79 -18.08
C TYR A 198 2.21 14.14 -18.29
N HIS A 199 1.83 14.83 -19.36
CA HIS A 199 2.19 16.22 -19.59
C HIS A 199 0.92 17.02 -19.30
N PRO A 200 0.85 17.75 -18.17
CA PRO A 200 -0.25 18.66 -17.92
C PRO A 200 -0.33 19.75 -18.99
#